data_AF-W9AC74-F1
#
_entry.id   AF-W9AC74-F1
#
_cell.length_a   1.000
_cell.length_b   1.000
_cell.length_c   1.000
_cell.angle_alpha   90.00
_cell.angle_beta   90.00
_cell.angle_gamma   90.00
#
_symmetry.space_group_name_H-M   'P 1'
#
loop_
_entity.id
_entity.type
_entity.pdbx_description
1 polymer ?
#
loop_
_entity_poly.entity_id
_entity_poly.type
_entity_poly.pdbx_seq_one_letter_code
_entity_poly.pdbx_strand_id
1 'polypeptide(L)'
;MSREPKGKYSDFTNARDRQKKLIPEEFPEGAFGSPINESEPVSGKSTPWEEGQYRESAFVYPDKSMHKDVPRQAPTSHPIQKKE
;
A
#
# COMPACT_ATOMS: atom_id res chain seq x y z
N MET A 1 32.30 30.51 4.86
CA MET A 1 31.65 29.27 4.40
C MET A 1 30.39 29.03 5.22
N SER A 2 29.25 29.54 4.78
CA SER A 2 27.95 29.37 5.45
C SER A 2 27.55 27.88 5.43
N ARG A 3 27.22 27.32 6.60
CA ARG A 3 26.67 25.96 6.73
C ARG A 3 25.34 25.88 5.98
N GLU A 4 25.24 25.00 4.99
CA GLU A 4 23.96 24.66 4.37
C GLU A 4 22.99 24.09 5.43
N PRO A 5 21.70 24.44 5.41
CA PRO A 5 20.73 23.92 6.37
C PRO A 5 20.53 22.41 6.18
N LYS A 6 20.59 21.67 7.31
CA LYS A 6 20.31 20.23 7.42
C LYS A 6 18.84 19.95 7.07
N GLY A 7 18.52 19.82 5.78
CA GLY A 7 17.15 19.50 5.30
C GLY A 7 17.10 18.37 4.28
N LYS A 8 18.23 17.72 3.96
CA LYS A 8 18.34 16.79 2.82
C LYS A 8 18.19 15.30 3.18
N TYR A 9 18.01 14.96 4.46
CA TYR A 9 18.00 13.57 4.94
C TYR A 9 16.79 13.25 5.84
N SER A 10 15.59 13.72 5.47
CA SER A 10 14.35 13.40 6.20
C SER A 10 13.49 12.36 5.50
N ASP A 11 13.63 12.18 4.18
CA ASP A 11 12.85 11.20 3.42
C ASP A 11 13.55 9.84 3.41
N PHE A 12 13.03 8.93 4.23
CA PHE A 12 13.49 7.55 4.28
C PHE A 12 12.40 6.64 3.72
N THR A 13 12.77 5.81 2.75
CA THR A 13 11.87 4.84 2.11
C THR A 13 11.17 3.95 3.13
N ASN A 14 11.90 3.45 4.13
CA ASN A 14 11.34 2.59 5.18
C ASN A 14 10.28 3.31 6.03
N ALA A 15 10.50 4.57 6.39
CA ALA A 15 9.54 5.34 7.18
C ALA A 15 8.28 5.66 6.38
N ARG A 16 8.47 6.10 5.12
CA ARG A 16 7.38 6.35 4.18
C ARG A 16 6.56 5.09 3.91
N ASP A 17 7.23 3.95 3.71
CA ASP A 17 6.57 2.68 3.42
C ASP A 17 5.75 2.19 4.61
N ARG A 18 6.24 2.34 5.84
CA ARG A 18 5.45 2.04 7.05
C ARG A 18 4.21 2.92 7.19
N GLN A 19 4.28 4.16 6.71
CA GLN A 19 3.12 5.07 6.75
C GLN A 19 2.12 4.79 5.62
N LYS A 20 2.61 4.41 4.43
CA LYS A 20 1.78 4.27 3.21
C LYS A 20 1.27 2.85 2.96
N LYS A 21 2.00 1.82 3.38
CA LYS A 21 1.63 0.42 3.13
C LYS A 21 0.80 -0.11 4.28
N LEU A 22 -0.46 -0.43 4.01
CA LEU A 22 -1.34 -1.10 4.97
C LEU A 22 -1.29 -2.60 4.74
N ILE A 23 -0.94 -3.34 5.79
CA ILE A 23 -1.01 -4.80 5.78
C ILE A 23 -2.49 -5.19 5.87
N PRO A 24 -3.02 -6.00 4.93
CA PRO A 24 -4.38 -6.48 5.02
C PRO A 24 -4.53 -7.46 6.18
N GLU A 25 -5.62 -7.32 6.94
CA GLU A 25 -6.03 -8.29 7.94
C GLU A 25 -6.65 -9.52 7.28
N GLU A 26 -6.47 -10.69 7.90
CA GLU A 26 -7.01 -11.97 7.38
C GLU A 26 -8.52 -12.10 7.65
N PHE A 27 -8.97 -11.66 8.82
CA PHE A 27 -10.37 -11.72 9.26
C PHE A 27 -10.84 -10.36 9.79
N PRO A 28 -11.05 -9.36 8.91
CA PRO A 28 -11.46 -8.02 9.32
C PRO A 28 -12.89 -7.97 9.93
N GLU A 29 -13.72 -8.97 9.65
CA GLU A 29 -15.02 -9.22 10.30
C GLU A 29 -14.91 -9.91 11.67
N GLY A 30 -13.73 -10.43 12.02
CA GLY A 30 -13.48 -11.21 13.24
C GLY A 30 -13.48 -12.72 13.01
N ALA A 31 -13.24 -13.47 14.08
CA ALA A 31 -13.16 -14.92 14.01
C ALA A 31 -14.49 -15.55 13.54
N PHE A 32 -14.42 -16.74 12.95
CA PHE A 32 -15.62 -17.48 12.53
C PHE A 32 -16.59 -17.67 13.71
N GLY A 33 -17.84 -17.22 13.52
CA GLY A 33 -18.88 -17.25 14.57
C GLY A 33 -18.82 -16.09 15.57
N SER A 34 -17.98 -15.08 15.34
CA SER A 34 -17.94 -13.86 16.15
C SER A 34 -19.26 -13.08 16.00
N PRO A 35 -19.89 -12.62 17.09
CA PRO A 35 -21.05 -11.74 17.04
C PRO A 35 -20.66 -10.27 16.74
N ILE A 36 -19.36 -9.94 16.74
CA ILE A 36 -18.86 -8.59 16.47
C ILE A 36 -19.00 -8.31 14.97
N ASN A 37 -19.56 -7.15 14.61
CA ASN A 37 -19.72 -6.67 13.24
C ASN A 37 -20.52 -7.61 12.30
N GLU A 38 -21.38 -8.47 12.85
CA GLU A 38 -22.15 -9.47 12.09
C GLU A 38 -23.02 -8.85 10.97
N SER A 39 -23.57 -7.66 11.21
CA SER A 39 -24.42 -6.94 10.26
C SER A 39 -23.76 -5.69 9.67
N GLU A 40 -22.49 -5.42 10.02
CA GLU A 40 -21.77 -4.25 9.56
C GLU A 40 -20.90 -4.60 8.35
N PRO A 41 -20.87 -3.75 7.30
CA PRO A 41 -19.98 -3.97 6.18
C PRO A 41 -18.53 -3.83 6.63
N VAL A 42 -17.70 -4.78 6.19
CA VAL A 42 -16.27 -4.76 6.48
C VAL A 42 -15.62 -3.50 5.87
N SER A 43 -15.17 -2.61 6.74
CA SER A 43 -14.16 -1.62 6.39
C SER A 43 -12.78 -2.24 6.59
N GLY A 44 -11.77 -1.82 5.83
CA GLY A 44 -10.39 -2.19 6.20
C GLY A 44 -9.52 -1.00 6.53
N LYS A 45 -10.14 0.05 7.07
CA LYS A 45 -9.46 1.00 7.93
C LYS A 45 -10.46 1.58 8.93
N SER A 46 -10.07 1.69 10.19
CA SER A 46 -10.84 2.38 11.24
C SER A 46 -10.63 3.90 11.20
N THR A 47 -9.54 4.36 10.60
CA THR A 47 -9.22 5.78 10.41
C THR A 47 -9.42 6.19 8.94
N PRO A 48 -9.61 7.50 8.65
CA PRO A 48 -9.65 7.98 7.28
C PRO A 48 -8.39 7.62 6.49
N TRP A 49 -8.53 7.52 5.16
CA TRP A 49 -7.40 7.32 4.26
C TRP A 49 -6.53 8.57 4.19
N GLU A 50 -5.22 8.40 4.30
CA GLU A 50 -4.24 9.47 4.05
C GLU A 50 -3.72 9.40 2.61
N GLU A 51 -3.15 10.50 2.15
CA GLU A 51 -2.67 10.60 0.78
C GLU A 51 -1.55 9.58 0.47
N GLY A 52 -1.76 8.79 -0.59
CA GLY A 52 -0.81 7.78 -1.04
C GLY A 52 -0.76 6.52 -0.18
N GLN A 53 -1.66 6.35 0.79
CA GLN A 53 -1.88 5.07 1.45
C GLN A 53 -2.52 4.06 0.50
N TYR A 54 -2.13 2.80 0.63
CA TYR A 54 -2.72 1.70 -0.14
C TYR A 54 -2.59 0.37 0.61
N ARG A 55 -3.45 -0.60 0.30
CA ARG A 55 -3.33 -1.96 0.85
C ARG A 55 -2.29 -2.76 0.09
N GLU A 56 -1.40 -3.42 0.81
CA GLU A 56 -0.49 -4.40 0.25
C GLU A 56 -1.29 -5.59 -0.30
N SER A 57 -0.86 -6.15 -1.43
CA SER A 57 -1.45 -7.33 -2.03
C SER A 57 -0.35 -8.33 -2.34
N ALA A 58 -0.62 -9.60 -2.05
CA ALA A 58 0.29 -10.72 -2.30
C ALA A 58 0.47 -11.03 -3.80
N PHE A 59 -0.40 -10.48 -4.67
CA PHE A 59 -0.41 -10.74 -6.10
C PHE A 59 0.34 -9.67 -6.92
N VAL A 60 1.13 -8.84 -6.24
CA VAL A 60 1.92 -7.76 -6.85
C VAL A 60 3.38 -8.17 -6.96
N TYR A 61 4.16 -7.44 -7.77
CA TYR A 61 5.59 -7.66 -7.87
C TYR A 61 6.29 -7.53 -6.52
N PRO A 62 7.22 -8.46 -6.19
CA PRO A 62 8.07 -8.35 -5.02
C PRO A 62 8.91 -7.06 -5.03
N ASP A 63 9.48 -6.71 -6.20
CA ASP A 63 10.19 -5.45 -6.40
C ASP A 63 9.40 -4.51 -7.32
N LYS A 64 8.47 -3.75 -6.74
CA LYS A 64 7.65 -2.79 -7.47
C LYS A 64 8.48 -1.66 -8.11
N SER A 65 9.66 -1.36 -7.55
CA SER A 65 10.48 -0.25 -8.02
C SER A 65 11.12 -0.57 -9.37
N MET A 66 11.64 -1.77 -9.52
CA MET A 66 12.24 -2.25 -10.78
C MET A 66 11.20 -2.58 -11.86
N HIS A 67 9.96 -2.90 -11.45
CA HIS A 67 8.87 -3.21 -12.37
C HIS A 67 7.99 -2.01 -12.71
N LYS A 68 8.34 -0.82 -12.24
CA LYS A 68 7.64 0.41 -12.58
C LYS A 68 7.82 0.69 -14.08
N ASP A 69 6.73 0.94 -14.77
CA ASP A 69 6.70 1.26 -16.21
C ASP A 69 7.19 0.12 -17.14
N VAL A 70 7.37 -1.10 -16.61
CA VAL A 70 7.78 -2.29 -17.39
C VAL A 70 6.57 -3.21 -17.63
N PRO A 71 6.06 -3.32 -18.88
CA PRO A 71 4.91 -4.16 -19.19
C PRO A 71 5.20 -5.65 -19.05
N ARG A 72 4.21 -6.38 -18.53
CA ARG A 72 4.20 -7.85 -18.59
C ARG A 72 4.11 -8.31 -20.04
N GLN A 73 4.95 -9.27 -20.40
CA GLN A 73 4.99 -9.85 -21.76
C GLN A 73 4.07 -11.07 -21.91
N ALA A 74 3.33 -11.47 -20.87
CA ALA A 74 2.45 -12.64 -20.94
C ALA A 74 1.16 -12.31 -21.74
N PRO A 75 0.63 -13.23 -22.56
CA PRO A 75 -0.48 -12.95 -23.49
C PRO A 75 -1.77 -12.45 -22.83
N THR A 76 -2.06 -12.88 -21.60
CA THR A 76 -3.28 -12.53 -20.84
C THR A 76 -2.98 -11.55 -19.69
N SER A 77 -1.87 -10.82 -19.78
CA SER A 77 -1.47 -9.91 -18.71
C SER A 77 -2.39 -8.71 -18.62
N HIS A 78 -2.76 -8.35 -17.39
CA HIS A 78 -3.45 -7.08 -17.17
C HIS A 78 -2.61 -5.90 -17.69
N PRO A 79 -3.22 -4.97 -18.45
CA PRO A 79 -2.52 -3.80 -18.93
C PRO A 79 -2.06 -2.94 -17.74
N ILE A 80 -0.84 -2.41 -17.83
CA ILE A 80 -0.37 -1.41 -16.86
C ILE A 80 -1.19 -0.16 -17.12
N GLN A 81 -1.89 0.33 -16.10
CA GLN A 81 -2.60 1.60 -16.18
C GLN A 81 -1.57 2.69 -16.47
N LYS A 82 -1.60 3.26 -17.69
CA LYS A 82 -0.94 4.53 -17.97
C LYS A 82 -1.68 5.58 -17.16
N LYS A 83 -1.00 6.23 -16.22
CA LYS A 83 -1.50 7.49 -15.67
C LYS A 83 -1.33 8.54 -16.76
N GLU A 84 -2.45 9.13 -17.20
CA GLU A 84 -2.45 10.42 -17.90
C GLU A 84 -1.93 11.53 -16.98
#